data_AF-A0A1C2DG57-F1
#
_entry.id   AF-A0A1C2DG57-F1
#
_cell.length_a   1.000
_cell.length_b   1.000
_cell.length_c   1.000
_cell.angle_alpha   90.00
_cell.angle_beta   90.00
_cell.angle_gamma   90.00
#
_symmetry.space_group_name_H-M   'P 1'
#
loop_
_entity.id
_entity.type
_entity.pdbx_description
1 polymer ?
#
loop_
_entity_poly.entity_id
_entity_poly.type
_entity_poly.pdbx_seq_one_letter_code
_entity_poly.pdbx_strand_id
1 'polypeptide(L)' 'MIGENERKAMLEAYSIGPKMIAYLEEIGIERLADLKGADAGEIAMRIDIAMGRKHMNRLGVAALENLIALANERSHDAL' A
#
# COMPACT_ATOMS: atom_id res chain seq x y z
N MET A 1 10.88 -0.70 8.48
CA MET A 1 9.94 -1.65 9.10
C MET A 1 8.66 -0.92 9.47
N ILE A 2 7.49 -1.39 9.04
CA ILE A 2 6.20 -0.73 9.29
C ILE A 2 5.83 -0.88 10.77
N GLY A 3 5.69 0.25 11.48
CA GLY A 3 5.27 0.29 12.89
C GLY A 3 3.84 -0.21 13.10
N GLU A 4 3.50 -0.66 14.31
CA GLU A 4 2.18 -1.27 14.58
C GLU A 4 0.99 -0.34 14.28
N ASN A 5 1.13 0.96 14.58
CA ASN A 5 0.08 1.94 14.32
C ASN A 5 -0.12 2.16 12.82
N GLU A 6 0.98 2.26 12.05
CA GLU A 6 0.93 2.35 10.58
C GLU A 6 0.33 1.09 9.98
N ARG A 7 0.72 -0.09 10.48
CA ARG A 7 0.15 -1.39 10.05
C ARG A 7 -1.36 -1.43 10.29
N LYS A 8 -1.82 -1.01 11.48
CA LYS A 8 -3.26 -0.94 11.79
C LYS A 8 -3.98 0.03 10.86
N ALA A 9 -3.43 1.22 10.64
CA ALA A 9 -4.00 2.22 9.75
C ALA A 9 -4.12 1.71 8.31
N MET A 10 -3.09 1.06 7.78
CA MET A 10 -3.12 0.49 6.43
C MET A 10 -4.12 -0.67 6.29
N LEU A 11 -4.35 -1.45 7.36
CA LEU A 11 -5.32 -2.55 7.37
C LEU A 11 -6.78 -2.09 7.36
N GLU A 12 -7.05 -0.79 7.57
CA GLU A 12 -8.39 -0.24 7.43
C GLU A 12 -8.83 -0.09 5.97
N ALA A 13 -7.88 -0.09 5.02
CA ALA A 13 -8.19 -0.01 3.60
C ALA A 13 -8.88 -1.29 3.10
N TYR A 14 -9.92 -1.12 2.28
CA TYR A 14 -10.67 -2.24 1.73
C TYR A 14 -9.77 -3.17 0.90
N SER A 15 -9.87 -4.48 1.18
CA SER A 15 -9.10 -5.55 0.52
C SER A 15 -7.58 -5.52 0.76
N ILE A 16 -7.11 -4.76 1.75
CA ILE A 16 -5.72 -4.86 2.24
C ILE A 16 -5.63 -5.91 3.34
N GLY A 17 -4.66 -6.81 3.21
CA GLY A 17 -4.37 -7.83 4.21
C GLY A 17 -2.89 -7.87 4.58
N PRO A 18 -2.51 -8.67 5.61
CA PRO A 18 -1.14 -8.71 6.13
C PRO A 18 -0.07 -9.00 5.06
N LYS A 19 -0.41 -9.80 4.05
CA LYS A 19 0.48 -10.10 2.93
C LYS A 19 0.80 -8.88 2.07
N MET A 20 -0.19 -8.03 1.81
CA MET A 20 0.04 -6.79 1.06
C MET A 20 0.92 -5.83 1.87
N ILE A 21 0.71 -5.75 3.19
CA ILE A 21 1.57 -4.96 4.09
C ILE A 21 3.02 -5.42 4.02
N ALA A 22 3.26 -6.74 4.04
CA ALA A 22 4.62 -7.29 3.91
C ALA A 22 5.28 -6.92 2.57
N TYR A 23 4.51 -6.89 1.47
CA TYR A 23 5.04 -6.45 0.18
C TYR A 23 5.39 -4.96 0.16
N LEU A 24 4.56 -4.11 0.77
CA LEU A 24 4.82 -2.67 0.88
C LEU A 24 6.10 -2.43 1.68
N GLU A 25 6.27 -3.15 2.80
CA GLU A 25 7.47 -3.12 3.62
C GLU A 25 8.72 -3.52 2.84
N GLU A 26 8.64 -4.60 2.06
CA GLU A 26 9.74 -5.10 1.22
C GLU A 26 10.21 -4.06 0.18
N ILE A 27 9.28 -3.28 -0.39
CA ILE A 27 9.61 -2.22 -1.36
C ILE A 27 9.92 -0.87 -0.70
N GLY A 28 10.05 -0.82 0.63
CA GLY A 28 10.46 0.35 1.40
C GLY A 28 9.35 1.36 1.71
N ILE A 29 8.08 0.96 1.63
CA ILE A 29 6.95 1.80 2.05
C ILE A 29 6.70 1.52 3.54
N GLU A 30 6.87 2.56 4.37
CA GLU A 30 6.85 2.40 5.82
C GLU A 30 5.64 3.07 6.49
N ARG A 31 5.06 4.09 5.84
CA ARG A 31 3.95 4.88 6.38
C ARG A 31 2.83 5.01 5.36
N LEU A 32 1.59 5.09 5.84
CA LEU A 32 0.42 5.32 4.99
C LEU A 32 0.55 6.63 4.20
N ALA A 33 1.15 7.66 4.80
CA ALA A 33 1.40 8.94 4.16
C ALA A 33 2.35 8.86 2.94
N ASP A 34 3.20 7.83 2.87
CA ASP A 34 4.13 7.66 1.73
C ASP A 34 3.38 7.25 0.45
N LEU A 35 2.12 6.82 0.56
CA LEU A 35 1.26 6.42 -0.56
C LEU A 35 0.44 7.58 -1.14
N LYS A 36 0.52 8.77 -0.55
CA LYS A 36 -0.24 9.94 -0.99
C LYS A 36 0.15 10.30 -2.42
N GLY A 37 -0.84 10.34 -3.31
CA GLY A 37 -0.64 10.66 -4.73
C GLY A 37 0.20 9.64 -5.51
N ALA A 38 0.47 8.46 -4.94
CA ALA A 38 1.19 7.40 -5.64
C ALA A 38 0.32 6.76 -6.73
N ASP A 39 0.98 6.07 -7.67
CA ASP A 39 0.32 5.26 -8.70
C ASP A 39 0.28 3.78 -8.29
N ALA A 40 -0.91 3.18 -8.34
CA ALA A 40 -1.10 1.78 -7.93
C ALA A 40 -0.39 0.79 -8.87
N GLY A 41 -0.32 1.12 -10.17
CA GLY A 41 0.37 0.30 -11.17
C GLY A 41 1.88 0.29 -10.96
N GLU A 42 2.47 1.44 -10.65
CA GLU A 42 3.89 1.56 -10.31
C GLU A 42 4.25 0.78 -9.04
N ILE A 43 3.42 0.91 -7.99
CA ILE A 43 3.62 0.13 -6.75
C ILE A 43 3.52 -1.37 -7.05
N ALA A 44 2.53 -1.79 -7.83
CA ALA A 44 2.38 -3.19 -8.21
C ALA A 44 3.59 -3.72 -8.99
N MET A 45 4.12 -2.92 -9.92
CA MET A 45 5.34 -3.25 -10.66
C MET A 45 6.56 -3.38 -9.74
N ARG A 46 6.74 -2.46 -8.80
CA ARG A 46 7.83 -2.52 -7.81
C ARG A 46 7.76 -3.78 -6.96
N ILE A 47 6.56 -4.19 -6.55
CA ILE A 47 6.34 -5.45 -5.81
C ILE A 47 6.73 -6.66 -6.68
N ASP A 48 6.26 -6.70 -7.93
CA ASP A 48 6.58 -7.80 -8.85
C ASP A 48 8.10 -7.94 -9.09
N ILE A 49 8.80 -6.80 -9.21
CA ILE A 49 10.27 -6.75 -9.36
C ILE A 49 10.96 -7.25 -8.08
N ALA A 50 10.61 -6.70 -6.92
CA ALA A 50 11.25 -7.07 -5.64
C ALA A 50 11.06 -8.56 -5.34
N MET A 51 9.90 -9.10 -5.67
CA MET A 51 9.58 -10.52 -5.44
C MET A 51 10.06 -11.45 -6.57
N GLY A 52 10.69 -10.92 -7.62
CA GLY A 52 11.30 -11.69 -8.72
C GLY A 52 10.32 -12.44 -9.64
N ARG A 53 9.00 -12.21 -9.51
CA ARG A 53 7.96 -12.78 -10.38
C ARG A 53 6.66 -11.99 -10.24
N LYS A 54 5.74 -12.18 -11.19
CA LYS A 54 4.40 -11.59 -11.17
C LYS A 54 3.58 -12.11 -9.98
N HIS A 55 3.30 -11.23 -9.02
CA HIS A 55 2.43 -11.46 -7.87
C HIS A 55 1.15 -10.62 -7.96
N MET A 56 1.21 -9.46 -8.61
CA MET A 56 0.08 -8.55 -8.71
C MET A 56 -0.85 -8.94 -9.86
N ASN A 57 -2.13 -9.03 -9.50
CA ASN A 57 -3.24 -9.19 -10.44
C ASN A 57 -4.16 -7.97 -10.33
N ARG A 58 -5.23 -7.95 -11.13
CA ARG A 58 -6.19 -6.82 -11.14
C ARG A 58 -6.77 -6.52 -9.75
N LEU A 59 -7.03 -7.54 -8.93
CA LEU A 59 -7.53 -7.35 -7.57
C LEU A 59 -6.46 -6.76 -6.64
N GLY A 60 -5.20 -7.19 -6.78
CA GLY A 60 -4.08 -6.61 -6.04
C GLY A 60 -3.88 -5.13 -6.36
N VAL A 61 -3.97 -4.76 -7.64
CA VAL A 61 -3.91 -3.35 -8.07
C VAL A 61 -5.10 -2.56 -7.50
N ALA A 62 -6.32 -3.08 -7.57
CA ALA A 62 -7.49 -2.43 -6.96
C ALA A 62 -7.36 -2.26 -5.43
N ALA A 63 -6.74 -3.21 -4.73
CA ALA A 63 -6.46 -3.08 -3.31
C ALA A 63 -5.46 -1.94 -3.02
N LEU A 64 -4.43 -1.77 -3.86
CA LEU A 64 -3.49 -0.65 -3.77
C LEU A 64 -4.18 0.69 -4.05
N GLU A 65 -5.09 0.75 -5.02
CA GLU A 65 -5.91 1.95 -5.28
C GLU A 65 -6.73 2.35 -4.03
N ASN A 66 -7.36 1.39 -3.35
CA ASN A 66 -8.10 1.66 -2.11
C ASN A 66 -7.19 2.17 -0.99
N LEU A 67 -5.97 1.63 -0.88
CA LEU A 67 -5.02 2.06 0.13
C LEU A 67 -4.52 3.48 -0.13
N ILE A 68 -4.26 3.83 -1.40
CA ILE A 68 -3.89 5.18 -1.83
C ILE A 68 -5.05 6.16 -1.58
N ALA A 69 -6.30 5.76 -1.86
CA ALA A 69 -7.48 6.56 -1.55
C ALA A 69 -7.56 6.87 -0.05
N LEU A 70 -7.40 5.87 0.82
CA LEU A 70 -7.35 6.06 2.27
C LEU A 70 -6.22 7.01 2.69
N ALA A 71 -5.03 6.88 2.09
CA ALA A 71 -3.91 7.77 2.36
C ALA A 71 -4.20 9.23 1.98
N ASN A 72 -4.88 9.44 0.84
CA ASN A 72 -5.27 10.76 0.38
C ASN A 72 -6.33 11.39 1.30
N GLU A 73 -7.32 10.63 1.76
CA GLU A 73 -8.36 11.08 2.68
C GLU A 73 -7.76 11.52 4.03
N ARG A 74 -6.95 10.67 4.66
CA ARG A 74 -6.35 10.97 5.97
C ARG A 74 -5.34 12.12 5.93
N SER A 75 -4.78 12.40 4.77
CA SER A 75 -3.90 13.55 4.58
C SER A 75 -4.67 14.88 4.54
N HIS A 76 -5.99 14.85 4.35
CA HIS A 76 -6.85 16.02 4.30
C HIS A 76 -7.44 16.35 5.69
N ASP A 77 -7.60 15.37 6.56
CA ASP A 77 -8.13 15.52 7.93
C ASP A 77 -7.10 16.11 8.93
N ALA A 78 -5.86 16.35 8.51
CA ALA A 78 -4.79 16.91 9.33
C ALA A 78 -4.66 18.46 9.24
N LEU A 79 -5.63 19.14 8.62
CA LEU A 79 -5.75 20.60 8.49
C LEU A 79 -6.97 21.14 9.25
#